data_AF-A0A4Q0ZSZ3-F1
#
_entry.id   AF-A0A4Q0ZSZ3-F1
#
_cell.length_a   1.000
_cell.length_b   1.000
_cell.length_c   1.000
_cell.angle_alpha   90.00
_cell.angle_beta   90.00
_cell.angle_gamma   90.00
#
_symmetry.space_group_name_H-M   'P 1'
#
loop_
_entity.id
_entity.type
_entity.pdbx_description
1 polymer ?
#
loop_
_entity_poly.entity_id
_entity_poly.type
_entity_poly.pdbx_seq_one_letter_code
_entity_poly.pdbx_strand_id
1 'polypeptide(L)' 'MFIKLNDRVYINLDRITRTKIDHVEDGIRVRFYEGKDQVAKSQKFEDVKAADKWLKELLKKVI' A
#
# COMPACT_ATOMS: atom_id res chain seq x y z
N MET A 1 -6.43 -0.65 -13.23
CA MET A 1 -7.54 -1.27 -12.49
C MET A 1 -7.62 -0.64 -11.11
N PHE A 2 -8.82 -0.26 -10.66
CA PHE A 2 -9.01 0.45 -9.40
C PHE A 2 -9.34 -0.50 -8.25
N ILE A 3 -8.62 -0.36 -7.13
CA ILE A 3 -8.84 -1.14 -5.90
C ILE A 3 -9.07 -0.21 -4.72
N LYS A 4 -10.04 -0.58 -3.88
CA LYS A 4 -10.34 0.12 -2.64
C LYS A 4 -9.20 -0.09 -1.65
N LEU A 5 -8.49 0.99 -1.32
CA LEU A 5 -7.39 0.97 -0.35
C LEU A 5 -7.91 1.13 1.09
N ASN A 6 -8.93 1.97 1.26
CA ASN A 6 -9.66 2.19 2.50
C ASN A 6 -11.07 2.72 2.18
N ASP A 7 -11.86 3.08 3.20
CA ASP A 7 -13.25 3.52 3.00
C ASP A 7 -13.44 4.75 2.13
N ARG A 8 -12.39 5.54 1.92
CA ARG A 8 -12.47 6.83 1.22
C ARG A 8 -11.63 6.89 -0.05
N VAL A 9 -10.81 5.88 -0.33
CA VAL A 9 -9.78 5.95 -1.36
C VAL A 9 -9.74 4.68 -2.20
N TYR A 10 -9.84 4.86 -3.51
CA TYR A 10 -9.49 3.87 -4.52
C TYR A 10 -8.16 4.27 -5.15
N ILE A 11 -7.31 3.28 -5.44
CA ILE A 11 -6.02 3.47 -6.10
C ILE A 11 -6.02 2.72 -7.43
N ASN A 12 -5.45 3.33 -8.47
CA ASN A 12 -5.21 2.65 -9.74
C ASN A 12 -3.88 1.91 -9.68
N LEU A 13 -3.90 0.59 -9.50
CA LEU A 13 -2.66 -0.17 -9.32
C LEU A 13 -1.80 -0.25 -10.60
N ASP A 14 -2.38 -0.08 -11.78
CA ASP A 14 -1.65 -0.11 -13.06
C ASP A 14 -0.65 1.06 -13.18
N ARG A 15 -0.89 2.14 -12.42
CA ARG A 15 -0.02 3.32 -12.40
C ARG A 15 1.07 3.24 -11.34
N ILE A 16 0.94 2.33 -10.38
CA ILE A 16 1.87 2.21 -9.27
C ILE A 16 3.16 1.57 -9.76
N THR A 17 4.25 2.32 -9.68
CA THR A 17 5.57 1.86 -10.12
C THR A 17 6.37 1.24 -8.98
N ARG A 18 6.04 1.57 -7.71
CA ARG A 18 6.74 1.03 -6.54
C ARG A 18 5.87 1.05 -5.29
N THR A 19 5.98 0.00 -4.48
CA THR A 19 5.47 -0.05 -3.10
C THR A 19 6.61 -0.16 -2.11
N LYS A 20 6.52 0.53 -0.97
CA LYS A 20 7.55 0.49 0.10
C LYS A 20 6.88 0.28 1.46
N ILE A 21 7.37 -0.68 2.24
CA ILE A 21 7.01 -0.81 3.66
C ILE A 21 7.96 0.09 4.46
N ASP A 22 7.40 0.99 5.25
CA ASP A 22 8.15 2.04 5.95
C ASP A 22 7.76 2.09 7.42
N HIS A 23 8.75 2.25 8.29
CA HIS A 23 8.53 2.56 9.69
C HIS A 23 8.32 4.07 9.82
N VAL A 24 7.18 4.47 10.36
CA VAL A 24 6.91 5.83 10.81
C VAL A 24 6.92 5.82 12.33
N GLU A 25 7.14 6.98 12.97
CA GLU A 25 7.17 7.12 14.44
C GLU A 25 5.98 6.47 15.15
N ASP A 26 4.89 6.31 14.41
CA ASP A 26 3.57 5.97 14.88
C ASP A 26 3.08 4.58 14.39
N GLY A 27 3.99 3.76 13.82
CA GLY A 27 3.73 2.39 13.35
C GLY A 27 4.31 2.08 11.96
N ILE A 28 3.90 0.96 11.35
CA ILE A 28 4.37 0.56 10.01
C ILE A 28 3.30 0.81 8.97
N ARG A 29 3.69 1.31 7.78
CA ARG A 29 2.76 1.55 6.66
C ARG A 29 3.35 1.14 5.33
N VAL A 30 2.48 0.72 4.42
CA VAL A 30 2.81 0.53 3.01
C VAL A 30 2.53 1.84 2.27
N ARG A 31 3.55 2.39 1.60
CA ARG A 31 3.46 3.56 0.73
C ARG A 31 3.44 3.13 -0.73
N PHE A 32 2.60 3.78 -1.52
CA PHE A 32 2.46 3.52 -2.96
C PHE A 32 2.97 4.74 -3.73
N TYR A 33 3.77 4.49 -4.77
CA TYR A 33 4.42 5.53 -5.56
C TYR A 33 4.04 5.42 -7.03
N GLU A 34 3.80 6.58 -7.66
CA GLU A 34 3.81 6.76 -9.11
C GLU A 34 5.09 7.53 -9.46
N GLY A 35 6.09 6.83 -9.98
CA GLY A 35 7.44 7.39 -10.16
C GLY A 35 8.07 7.75 -8.81
N LYS A 36 8.30 9.05 -8.59
CA LYS A 36 8.89 9.57 -7.34
C LYS A 36 7.83 10.00 -6.32
N ASP A 37 6.60 10.23 -6.76
CA ASP A 37 5.56 10.82 -5.93
C ASP A 37 4.81 9.75 -5.16
N GLN A 38 4.67 9.96 -3.85
CA GLN A 38 3.83 9.12 -3.02
C GLN A 38 2.36 9.49 -3.25
N VAL A 39 1.60 8.61 -3.88
CA VAL A 39 0.18 8.86 -4.19
C VAL A 39 -0.77 8.29 -3.15
N ALA A 40 -0.34 7.28 -2.37
CA ALA A 40 -1.18 6.69 -1.34
C ALA A 40 -0.38 6.05 -0.19
N LYS A 41 -1.09 5.74 0.90
CA LYS A 41 -0.59 4.96 2.03
C LYS A 41 -1.68 4.07 2.60
N SER A 42 -1.29 2.88 3.04
CA SER A 42 -2.18 1.93 3.72
C SER A 42 -2.58 2.41 5.13
N GLN A 43 -3.42 1.61 5.77
CA GLN A 43 -3.57 1.60 7.22
C GLN A 43 -2.24 1.33 7.95
N LYS A 44 -2.23 1.58 9.27
CA LYS A 44 -1.11 1.23 10.14
C LYS A 44 -1.07 -0.28 10.38
N PHE A 45 0.12 -0.82 10.55
CA PHE A 45 0.39 -2.20 10.92
C PHE A 45 1.28 -2.23 12.16
N GLU A 46 1.13 -3.29 12.95
CA GLU A 46 1.93 -3.53 14.16
C GLU A 46 3.37 -3.93 13.83
N ASP A 47 3.55 -4.78 12.82
CA ASP A 47 4.86 -5.24 12.38
C ASP A 47 5.00 -5.30 10.83
N VAL A 48 6.23 -5.51 10.36
CA VAL A 48 6.54 -5.57 8.92
C VAL A 48 5.90 -6.80 8.27
N LYS A 49 5.75 -7.90 9.01
CA LYS A 49 5.19 -9.15 8.48
C LYS A 49 3.69 -9.00 8.20
N ALA A 50 2.95 -8.31 9.06
CA ALA A 50 1.55 -7.98 8.88
C ALA A 50 1.35 -7.08 7.66
N ALA A 51 2.22 -6.08 7.49
CA ALA A 51 2.20 -5.21 6.32
C ALA A 51 2.51 -5.97 5.01
N ASP A 52 3.53 -6.83 5.01
CA ASP A 52 3.90 -7.66 3.85
C ASP A 52 2.80 -8.65 3.47
N LYS A 53 2.23 -9.34 4.46
CA LYS A 53 1.11 -10.26 4.25
C LYS A 53 -0.09 -9.55 3.63
N TRP A 54 -0.48 -8.39 4.19
CA TRP A 54 -1.57 -7.59 3.64
C TRP A 54 -1.29 -7.13 2.20
N LEU A 55 -0.07 -6.67 1.91
CA LEU A 55 0.32 -6.24 0.57
C LEU A 55 0.24 -7.39 -0.44
N LYS A 56 0.73 -8.58 -0.08
CA LYS A 56 0.65 -9.77 -0.94
C LYS A 56 -0.79 -10.16 -1.24
N GLU A 57 -1.66 -10.16 -0.24
CA GLU A 57 -3.08 -10.46 -0.43
C GLU A 57 -3.79 -9.38 -1.26
N LEU A 58 -3.40 -8.11 -1.12
CA LEU A 58 -3.89 -7.02 -1.97
C LEU A 58 -3.50 -7.26 -3.43
N LEU A 59 -2.23 -7.57 -3.70
CA LEU A 59 -1.70 -7.77 -5.04
C LEU A 59 -2.25 -9.04 -5.70
N LYS A 60 -2.54 -10.10 -4.95
CA LYS A 60 -3.20 -11.30 -5.48
C LYS A 60 -4.61 -11.04 -6.02
N LYS A 61 -5.34 -10.07 -5.46
CA LYS A 61 -6.68 -9.70 -5.97
C LYS A 61 -6.61 -8.98 -7.31
N VAL A 62 -5.42 -8.60 -7.74
CA VAL A 62 -5.15 -7.86 -8.99
C VAL A 62 -4.82 -8.80 -10.13
N ILE A 63 -4.23 -9.96 -9.81
CA ILE A 63 -3.68 -10.94 -10.75
C ILE A 63 -4.74 -11.98 -11.10
#